data_AF-A0A8S3JMZ3-F1
#
_entry.id   AF-A0A8S3JMZ3-F1
#
_cell.length_a   1.000
_cell.length_b   1.000
_cell.length_c   1.000
_cell.angle_alpha   90.00
_cell.angle_beta   90.00
_cell.angle_gamma   90.00
#
_symmetry.space_group_name_H-M   'P 1'
#
loop_
_entity.id
_entity.type
_entity.pdbx_description
1 polymer ?
#
loop_
_entity_poly.entity_id
_entity_poly.type
_entity_poly.pdbx_seq_one_letter_code
_entity_poly.pdbx_strand_id
1 'polypeptide(L)'
;MSKETTHDDIPRPQSEHSYTNFLKSFSQRIYFSYRKQFEPFAGSRNGDIITSDGGWGCMIRCAQMLLAQTLLMHITNTFHTHYTNIQISDKCPKRNSIEYMR
;
A
#
# COMPACT_ATOMS: atom_id res chain seq x y z
N MET A 1 -38.94 18.84 28.06
CA MET A 1 -37.57 18.38 28.32
C MET A 1 -37.09 17.66 27.06
N SER A 2 -36.68 18.44 26.07
CA SER A 2 -36.22 17.95 24.77
C SER A 2 -34.89 17.24 25.00
N LYS A 3 -34.82 15.94 24.74
CA LYS A 3 -33.56 15.21 24.79
C LYS A 3 -32.73 15.65 23.59
N GLU A 4 -31.80 16.55 23.86
CA GLU A 4 -30.75 16.95 22.93
C GLU A 4 -29.95 15.70 22.60
N THR A 5 -30.12 15.21 21.37
CA THR A 5 -29.45 14.00 20.91
C THR A 5 -28.05 14.41 20.51
N THR A 6 -27.08 14.14 21.38
CA THR A 6 -25.66 14.29 21.08
C THR A 6 -25.33 13.48 19.82
N HIS A 7 -24.77 14.17 18.83
CA HIS A 7 -24.49 13.66 17.47
C HIS A 7 -23.46 12.49 17.44
N ASP A 8 -22.98 12.04 18.60
CA ASP A 8 -21.92 11.05 18.74
C ASP A 8 -22.43 9.60 18.90
N ASP A 9 -23.74 9.39 19.08
CA ASP A 9 -24.30 8.05 19.37
C ASP A 9 -24.80 7.27 18.13
N ILE A 10 -24.60 7.78 16.91
CA ILE A 10 -24.92 7.02 15.69
C ILE A 10 -23.80 5.99 15.45
N PRO A 11 -24.10 4.67 15.47
CA PRO A 11 -23.11 3.65 15.15
C PRO A 11 -22.54 3.92 13.76
N ARG A 12 -21.23 4.18 13.72
CA ARG A 12 -20.53 4.54 12.49
C ARG A 12 -20.76 3.44 11.44
N PRO A 13 -21.26 3.77 10.23
CA PRO A 13 -21.56 2.75 9.23
C PRO A 13 -20.31 1.94 8.90
N GLN A 14 -20.46 0.62 8.75
CA GLN A 14 -19.34 -0.32 8.57
C GLN A 14 -18.42 0.04 7.38
N SER A 15 -18.96 0.75 6.37
CA SER A 15 -18.22 1.27 5.22
C SER A 15 -17.15 2.31 5.59
N GLU A 16 -17.41 3.16 6.58
CA GLU A 16 -16.48 4.21 7.03
C GLU A 16 -15.23 3.62 7.70
N HIS A 17 -15.40 2.53 8.44
CA HIS A 17 -14.27 1.86 9.08
C HIS A 17 -13.33 1.22 8.03
N SER A 18 -13.89 0.63 6.98
CA SER A 18 -13.10 0.07 5.87
C SER A 18 -12.32 1.16 5.11
N TYR A 19 -12.99 2.27 4.79
CA TYR A 19 -12.37 3.39 4.07
C TYR A 19 -11.22 4.03 4.86
N THR A 20 -11.42 4.28 6.15
CA THR A 20 -10.38 4.85 7.03
C THR A 20 -9.17 3.93 7.18
N ASN A 21 -9.39 2.61 7.30
CA ASN A 21 -8.31 1.62 7.34
C ASN A 21 -7.53 1.55 6.01
N PHE A 22 -8.24 1.66 4.87
CA PHE A 22 -7.61 1.78 3.56
C PHE A 22 -6.74 3.03 3.49
N LEU A 23 -7.27 4.21 3.81
CA LEU A 23 -6.50 5.47 3.76
C LEU A 23 -5.27 5.43 4.66
N LYS A 24 -5.41 4.85 5.87
CA LYS A 24 -4.29 4.63 6.78
C LYS A 24 -3.22 3.73 6.15
N SER A 25 -3.61 2.63 5.51
CA SER A 25 -2.67 1.71 4.87
C SER A 25 -2.07 2.27 3.57
N PHE A 26 -2.82 3.12 2.86
CA PHE A 26 -2.41 3.75 1.61
C PHE A 26 -1.39 4.86 1.87
N SER A 27 -1.64 5.73 2.85
CA SER A 27 -0.73 6.82 3.25
C SER A 27 0.62 6.34 3.79
N GLN A 28 0.71 5.08 4.20
CA GLN A 28 1.96 4.45 4.65
C GLN A 28 2.86 3.97 3.51
N ARG A 29 2.40 4.01 2.25
CA ARG A 29 3.21 3.56 1.09
C ARG A 29 4.20 4.64 0.66
N ILE A 30 5.44 4.23 0.47
CA ILE A 30 6.47 5.10 -0.13
C ILE A 30 6.22 5.18 -1.64
N TYR A 31 5.98 6.40 -2.13
CA TYR A 31 5.68 6.66 -3.53
C TYR A 31 6.89 7.26 -4.26
N PHE A 32 7.27 6.65 -5.38
CA PHE A 32 8.27 7.19 -6.28
C PHE A 32 7.64 7.52 -7.63
N SER A 33 7.88 8.75 -8.10
CA SER A 33 7.51 9.23 -9.42
C SER A 33 8.74 9.51 -10.27
N TYR A 34 8.50 9.81 -11.55
CA TYR A 34 9.55 10.28 -12.44
C TYR A 34 10.26 11.51 -11.88
N ARG A 35 11.55 11.61 -12.16
CA ARG A 35 12.40 12.75 -11.85
C ARG A 35 13.06 13.28 -13.11
N LYS A 36 13.51 14.53 -13.00
CA LYS A 36 14.24 15.25 -14.04
C LYS A 36 15.37 16.00 -13.35
N GLN A 37 16.38 16.40 -14.12
CA GLN A 37 17.52 17.17 -13.64
C GLN A 37 18.33 16.46 -12.55
N PHE A 38 18.37 15.12 -12.58
CA PHE A 38 19.35 14.40 -11.77
C PHE A 38 20.73 14.46 -12.44
N GLU A 39 21.77 14.31 -11.62
CA GLU A 39 23.15 14.30 -12.08
C GLU A 39 23.33 13.29 -13.23
N PRO A 40 23.92 13.69 -14.37
CA PRO A 40 24.11 12.79 -15.49
C PRO A 40 24.84 11.51 -15.06
N PHE A 41 24.41 10.38 -15.60
CA PHE A 41 25.10 9.12 -15.33
C PHE A 41 26.54 9.18 -15.85
N ALA A 42 27.50 8.90 -14.98
CA ALA A 42 28.91 8.83 -15.35
C ALA A 42 29.10 7.76 -16.43
N GLY A 43 29.57 8.16 -17.61
CA GLY A 43 29.84 7.26 -18.72
C GLY A 43 28.75 7.18 -19.80
N SER A 44 27.94 8.22 -20.01
CA SER A 44 27.17 8.34 -21.25
C SER A 44 28.13 8.34 -22.46
N ARG A 45 28.18 7.21 -23.17
CA ARG A 45 29.22 6.92 -24.18
C ARG A 45 28.99 7.63 -25.52
N ASN A 46 27.79 8.16 -25.76
CA ASN A 46 27.35 8.60 -27.08
C ASN A 46 26.81 10.05 -27.11
N GLY A 47 27.08 10.85 -26.07
CA GLY A 47 26.64 12.26 -25.99
C GLY A 47 25.23 12.48 -25.45
N ASP A 48 24.45 11.43 -25.23
CA ASP A 48 23.09 11.53 -24.66
C ASP A 48 23.16 11.71 -23.15
N ILE A 49 23.00 12.95 -22.69
CA ILE A 49 22.98 13.27 -21.26
C ILE A 49 21.61 12.87 -20.70
N ILE A 50 21.52 11.66 -20.12
CA ILE A 50 20.31 11.20 -19.46
C ILE A 50 20.20 11.88 -18.09
N THR A 51 19.26 12.80 -17.96
CA THR A 51 18.93 13.52 -16.71
C THR A 51 17.48 13.36 -16.30
N SER A 52 16.70 12.56 -17.03
CA SER A 52 15.31 12.25 -16.73
C SER A 52 15.02 10.79 -16.96
N ASP A 53 14.18 10.22 -16.10
CA ASP A 53 13.63 8.88 -16.24
C ASP A 53 12.22 8.86 -16.85
N GLY A 54 11.76 9.98 -17.41
CA GLY A 54 10.47 10.08 -18.09
C GLY A 54 10.43 9.21 -19.35
N GLY A 55 9.39 8.39 -19.49
CA GLY A 55 9.17 7.54 -20.66
C GLY A 55 9.85 6.17 -20.62
N TRP A 56 10.89 5.99 -19.80
CA TRP A 56 11.61 4.71 -19.70
C TRP A 56 11.74 4.18 -18.26
N GLY A 57 11.62 5.04 -17.25
CA GLY A 57 11.87 4.69 -15.84
C GLY A 57 10.71 4.06 -15.08
N CYS A 58 9.54 3.82 -15.68
CA CYS A 58 8.34 3.40 -14.93
C CYS A 58 8.57 2.12 -14.13
N MET A 59 9.13 1.09 -14.76
CA MET A 59 9.40 -0.19 -14.11
C MET A 59 10.44 -0.06 -12.99
N ILE A 60 11.43 0.82 -13.16
CA ILE A 60 12.44 1.11 -12.13
C ILE A 60 11.78 1.79 -10.92
N ARG A 61 10.90 2.77 -11.14
CA ARG A 61 10.14 3.43 -10.05
C ARG A 61 9.22 2.44 -9.33
N CYS A 62 8.57 1.54 -10.06
CA CYS A 62 7.78 0.45 -9.47
C CYS A 62 8.64 -0.47 -8.58
N ALA A 63 9.81 -0.88 -9.07
CA ALA A 63 10.76 -1.70 -8.30
C ALA A 63 11.27 -0.97 -7.04
N GLN A 64 11.55 0.33 -7.15
CA GLN A 64 11.93 1.16 -6.00
C GLN A 64 10.83 1.19 -4.94
N MET A 65 9.56 1.37 -5.34
CA MET A 65 8.43 1.35 -4.40
C MET A 65 8.27 -0.02 -3.73
N LEU A 66 8.39 -1.11 -4.49
CA LEU A 66 8.31 -2.46 -3.96
C LEU A 66 9.43 -2.72 -2.95
N LEU A 67 10.68 -2.44 -3.31
CA LEU A 67 11.83 -2.63 -2.45
C LEU A 67 11.75 -1.77 -1.18
N ALA A 68 11.36 -0.50 -1.31
CA ALA A 68 11.20 0.38 -0.17
C ALA A 68 10.14 -0.15 0.81
N GLN A 69 9.02 -0.67 0.30
CA GLN A 69 8.00 -1.30 1.14
C GLN A 69 8.52 -2.57 1.83
N THR A 70 9.26 -3.42 1.11
CA THR A 70 9.87 -4.63 1.68
C THR A 70 10.87 -4.28 2.79
N LEU A 71 11.75 -3.32 2.54
CA LEU A 71 12.74 -2.86 3.53
C LEU A 71 12.05 -2.23 4.74
N LEU A 72 11.02 -1.41 4.53
CA LEU A 72 10.24 -0.83 5.62
C LEU A 72 9.63 -1.93 6.50
N MET A 73 9.00 -2.94 5.90
CA MET A 73 8.41 -4.07 6.64
C MET A 73 9.46 -4.90 7.38
N HIS A 74 10.62 -5.11 6.76
CA HIS A 74 11.72 -5.86 7.36
C HIS A 74 12.29 -5.16 8.58
N ILE A 75 12.60 -3.85 8.46
CA ILE A 75 13.21 -3.06 9.53
C ILE A 75 12.25 -2.83 10.68
N THR A 76 10.97 -2.56 10.39
CA THR A 76 9.96 -2.26 11.42
C THR A 76 9.31 -3.51 12.01
N ASN A 77 9.65 -4.71 11.49
CA ASN A 77 9.00 -5.98 11.81
C ASN A 77 7.46 -5.96 11.65
N THR A 78 6.96 -5.03 10.82
CA THR A 78 5.54 -4.74 10.61
C THR A 78 4.84 -5.84 9.79
N PHE A 79 5.60 -6.80 9.25
CA PHE A 79 5.06 -7.96 8.54
C PHE A 79 4.05 -8.75 9.39
N HIS A 80 4.31 -8.84 10.71
CA HIS A 80 3.47 -9.62 11.62
C HIS A 80 2.18 -8.90 12.04
N THR A 81 2.18 -7.57 12.09
CA THR A 81 1.06 -6.75 12.61
C THR A 81 -0.03 -6.47 11.57
N HIS A 82 0.29 -6.43 10.28
CA HIS A 82 -0.73 -6.26 9.22
C HIS A 82 -1.35 -7.59 8.78
N TYR A 83 -0.61 -8.71 8.85
CA TYR A 83 -1.17 -10.03 8.56
C TYR A 83 -2.26 -10.40 9.56
N THR A 84 -2.08 -10.10 10.86
CA THR A 84 -3.11 -10.41 11.87
C THR A 84 -4.37 -9.56 11.72
N ASN A 85 -4.25 -8.29 11.33
CA ASN A 85 -5.42 -7.42 11.12
C ASN A 85 -6.20 -7.74 9.84
N ILE A 86 -5.54 -8.16 8.75
CA ILE A 86 -6.23 -8.57 7.51
C ILE A 86 -6.84 -9.97 7.66
N GLN A 87 -6.15 -10.91 8.32
CA GLN A 87 -6.67 -12.27 8.52
C GLN A 87 -7.84 -12.35 9.53
N ILE A 88 -8.03 -11.33 10.38
CA ILE A 88 -9.20 -11.27 11.27
C ILE A 88 -10.47 -10.83 10.51
N SER A 89 -10.36 -9.97 9.48
CA SER A 89 -11.52 -9.63 8.62
C SER A 89 -11.85 -10.72 7.60
N ASP A 90 -10.85 -11.50 7.18
CA ASP A 90 -10.99 -12.50 6.13
C ASP A 90 -11.14 -13.94 6.67
N LYS A 91 -11.77 -14.14 7.85
CA LYS A 91 -12.22 -15.49 8.23
C LYS A 91 -13.29 -15.96 7.25
N CYS A 92 -12.83 -16.48 6.11
CA CYS A 92 -13.58 -17.29 5.17
C CYS A 92 -14.29 -18.39 5.97
N PRO A 93 -15.62 -18.56 5.82
CA PRO A 93 -16.32 -19.68 6.43
C PRO A 93 -15.60 -20.96 5.99
N LYS A 94 -15.20 -21.80 6.95
CA LYS A 94 -14.57 -23.09 6.66
C LYS A 94 -15.42 -23.80 5.61
N ARG A 95 -14.93 -23.87 4.37
CA ARG A 95 -15.52 -24.71 3.34
C ARG A 95 -15.29 -26.14 3.84
N ASN A 96 -16.35 -26.75 4.37
CA ASN A 96 -16.33 -28.14 4.78
C ASN A 96 -15.81 -28.97 3.60
N SER A 97 -14.67 -29.62 3.82
CA SER A 97 -14.11 -30.62 2.93
C SER A 97 -15.04 -31.82 2.90
N ILE A 98 -15.56 -32.18 1.72
CA ILE A 98 -15.73 -33.56 1.18
C ILE A 98 -16.56 -33.45 -0.12
N GLU A 99 -16.20 -34.28 -1.11
CA GLU A 99 -16.66 -34.37 -2.52
C GLU A 99 -16.14 -33.22 -3.41
N TYR A 100 -15.27 -33.44 -4.40
CA TYR A 100 -15.38 -34.43 -5.47
C TYR A 100 -14.00 -34.96 -5.91
N MET A 101 -13.83 -36.28 -5.88
CA MET A 101 -12.90 -37.04 -6.71
C MET A 101 -13.70 -38.03 -7.57
N ARG A 102 -14.39 -37.53 -8.59
CA ARG A 102 -14.80 -38.33 -9.74
C ARG A 102 -14.53 -37.55 -11.01
#